data_AF-A0A7E6ERC6-F1
#
_entry.id   AF-A0A7E6ERC6-F1
#
_cell.length_a   1.000
_cell.length_b   1.000
_cell.length_c   1.000
_cell.angle_alpha   90.00
_cell.angle_beta   90.00
_cell.angle_gamma   90.00
#
_symmetry.space_group_name_H-M   'P 1'
#
loop_
_entity.id
_entity.type
_entity.pdbx_description
1 polymer ?
#
loop_
_entity_poly.entity_id
_entity_poly.type
_entity_poly.pdbx_seq_one_letter_code
_entity_poly.pdbx_strand_id
1 'polypeptide(L)'
;MGACVSHSHKKPLVAVTQDGGGGGGECGPDGSRVITGKSPAVCVSDCNDSTGTIYYETINNYQESPHYVNNYPNYDNIKDHSNDDPYYDNSKNRTSVSHEYDLSTDKISQQNAGTENEEEDSDYAEVEVLSPFVVAYDDIIKGPVATFIALSSKINGNVKIQAAMVQEAFNAQRSFLVQVSRSKKPANDQMNHLLNPTSSKLQAIQELREKNRRDPYFNHLSAISESIPALGWVTLNTPVSYIKEMSDSALFYTNRVLKEFKEKDATHVDWTKAWINALKELQSYVKEYHTTGLSWNPQGGEAKVVPSGPAGFVAPPPPPPPPPPPPAIDMSVSSKDGGSSETDRVALFNDINKGTDITKGLKKVTDDQKTHKNPALRKDGGCPVKSPTNANTKKTPSYGGNAPVTNVPLIELQDKKWIIEYQNNNQGIQLTDTSMKQTVYIYKCRNSVVKVTGKVNSIVVDNSTKCGIVFDDVISSIEFINCSSVQSQVTGKVPTVSIEKTDGCMVYLSPKSLDTEIITAKSSEVNVLVPTADGDYTEFFIPEQFKSTWNGTGMSTQFCES
;
A
#
# COMPACT_ATOMS: atom_id res chain seq x y z
N MET A 1 29.77 -73.66 -29.93
CA MET A 1 29.28 -73.38 -28.56
C MET A 1 27.90 -72.76 -28.73
N GLY A 2 26.82 -73.53 -28.93
CA GLY A 2 26.12 -74.35 -27.92
C GLY A 2 25.11 -73.44 -27.20
N ALA A 3 23.90 -73.22 -27.75
CA ALA A 3 22.65 -73.96 -27.47
C ALA A 3 22.05 -73.58 -26.09
N CYS A 4 20.75 -73.45 -25.79
CA CYS A 4 19.45 -73.52 -26.46
C CYS A 4 18.40 -73.35 -25.32
N VAL A 5 17.14 -72.98 -25.63
CA VAL A 5 15.89 -73.56 -25.05
C VAL A 5 15.55 -73.21 -23.58
N SER A 6 14.32 -73.07 -23.07
CA SER A 6 12.94 -72.92 -23.57
C SER A 6 12.01 -72.68 -22.36
N HIS A 7 10.73 -72.42 -22.64
CA HIS A 7 9.56 -72.28 -21.75
C HIS A 7 9.28 -73.42 -20.73
N SER A 8 8.54 -73.09 -19.66
CA SER A 8 7.47 -73.89 -19.03
C SER A 8 6.54 -72.95 -18.21
N HIS A 9 5.25 -72.74 -18.50
CA HIS A 9 4.01 -73.55 -18.35
C HIS A 9 3.44 -73.74 -16.90
N LYS A 10 2.29 -73.08 -16.66
CA LYS A 10 1.04 -73.47 -15.95
C LYS A 10 1.03 -73.89 -14.46
N LYS A 11 0.26 -73.11 -13.64
CA LYS A 11 -0.91 -73.40 -12.74
C LYS A 11 -0.99 -74.76 -11.96
N PRO A 12 -1.94 -74.97 -11.00
CA PRO A 12 -2.56 -74.17 -9.91
C PRO A 12 -2.71 -74.97 -8.56
N LEU A 13 -3.25 -74.37 -7.47
CA LEU A 13 -3.93 -75.01 -6.29
C LEU A 13 -4.50 -73.86 -5.42
N VAL A 14 -5.82 -73.62 -5.23
CA VAL A 14 -6.93 -74.40 -4.60
C VAL A 14 -6.63 -74.71 -3.12
N ALA A 15 -7.49 -74.59 -2.11
CA ALA A 15 -8.71 -73.85 -1.74
C ALA A 15 -9.01 -74.29 -0.29
N VAL A 16 -9.66 -73.47 0.55
CA VAL A 16 -10.47 -73.99 1.67
C VAL A 16 -11.77 -73.19 1.73
N THR A 17 -12.86 -73.92 1.54
CA THR A 17 -14.27 -73.56 1.63
C THR A 17 -14.79 -73.67 3.06
N GLN A 18 -15.79 -72.86 3.44
CA GLN A 18 -17.00 -73.42 4.07
C GLN A 18 -18.20 -72.47 3.99
N ASP A 19 -19.34 -73.11 3.79
CA ASP A 19 -20.70 -72.66 3.45
C ASP A 19 -21.44 -71.87 4.54
N GLY A 20 -22.57 -71.24 4.15
CA GLY A 20 -23.76 -71.26 5.00
C GLY A 20 -24.74 -70.08 4.92
N GLY A 21 -25.72 -70.17 4.01
CA GLY A 21 -27.16 -70.10 4.36
C GLY A 21 -27.81 -68.76 4.76
N GLY A 22 -28.78 -68.32 3.96
CA GLY A 22 -29.59 -67.11 4.18
C GLY A 22 -30.62 -67.15 5.32
N GLY A 23 -31.34 -66.03 5.48
CA GLY A 23 -32.59 -65.99 6.26
C GLY A 23 -32.95 -64.64 6.89
N GLY A 24 -33.73 -63.84 6.16
CA GLY A 24 -34.83 -62.93 6.53
C GLY A 24 -34.93 -62.22 7.91
N GLY A 25 -35.53 -61.03 7.88
CA GLY A 25 -36.39 -60.54 8.97
C GLY A 25 -36.29 -59.05 9.28
N GLU A 26 -37.24 -58.27 8.77
CA GLU A 26 -37.56 -56.89 9.19
C GLU A 26 -38.01 -56.80 10.66
N CYS A 27 -37.84 -55.61 11.27
CA CYS A 27 -38.82 -54.85 12.08
C CYS A 27 -38.11 -54.00 13.17
N GLY A 28 -38.39 -52.68 13.22
CA GLY A 28 -38.13 -51.82 14.40
C GLY A 28 -39.17 -52.07 15.51
N PRO A 29 -39.51 -51.11 16.40
CA PRO A 29 -38.93 -49.78 16.69
C PRO A 29 -38.84 -49.46 18.21
N ASP A 30 -38.42 -48.22 18.53
CA ASP A 30 -38.77 -47.36 19.68
C ASP A 30 -38.70 -47.81 21.16
N GLY A 31 -38.10 -46.93 21.98
CA GLY A 31 -38.72 -46.49 23.24
C GLY A 31 -38.23 -47.03 24.58
N SER A 32 -37.41 -46.21 25.27
CA SER A 32 -37.55 -45.80 26.69
C SER A 32 -37.47 -46.81 27.86
N ARG A 33 -36.57 -46.54 28.83
CA ARG A 33 -36.82 -46.30 30.29
C ARG A 33 -35.50 -46.50 31.08
N VAL A 34 -34.94 -45.47 31.73
CA VAL A 34 -35.21 -44.94 33.10
C VAL A 34 -34.51 -45.75 34.21
N ILE A 35 -33.90 -45.00 35.15
CA ILE A 35 -33.61 -45.32 36.58
C ILE A 35 -32.13 -45.39 37.01
N THR A 36 -31.68 -44.24 37.54
CA THR A 36 -30.90 -43.99 38.78
C THR A 36 -29.42 -44.33 38.87
N GLY A 37 -28.69 -43.45 39.56
CA GLY A 37 -27.76 -43.94 40.59
C GLY A 37 -26.56 -43.07 40.95
N LYS A 38 -26.81 -42.01 41.72
CA LYS A 38 -25.96 -41.49 42.81
C LYS A 38 -24.58 -40.87 42.50
N SER A 39 -24.53 -39.57 42.83
CA SER A 39 -23.37 -38.80 43.28
C SER A 39 -22.64 -39.42 44.49
N PRO A 40 -21.48 -38.88 44.86
CA PRO A 40 -21.48 -37.83 45.89
C PRO A 40 -20.81 -36.54 45.36
N ALA A 41 -21.40 -35.35 45.46
CA ALA A 41 -21.74 -34.61 46.69
C ALA A 41 -20.48 -34.27 47.49
N VAL A 42 -20.19 -33.05 47.95
CA VAL A 42 -20.93 -31.79 48.16
C VAL A 42 -19.81 -30.87 48.73
N CYS A 43 -19.64 -29.60 48.41
CA CYS A 43 -20.46 -28.47 48.84
C CYS A 43 -19.83 -27.21 48.21
N VAL A 44 -20.57 -26.53 47.34
CA VAL A 44 -20.41 -25.09 47.08
C VAL A 44 -21.40 -24.42 48.03
N SER A 45 -20.93 -23.41 48.76
CA SER A 45 -21.82 -22.48 49.46
C SER A 45 -21.99 -21.25 48.57
N ASP A 46 -23.24 -20.92 48.35
CA ASP A 46 -23.73 -19.75 47.63
C ASP A 46 -23.45 -18.43 48.37
N CYS A 47 -23.45 -17.36 47.58
CA CYS A 47 -24.27 -16.14 47.71
C CYS A 47 -23.49 -14.82 47.62
N ASN A 48 -23.90 -14.03 46.61
CA ASN A 48 -24.10 -12.57 46.61
C ASN A 48 -22.89 -11.64 46.89
N ASP A 49 -22.70 -10.50 46.25
CA ASP A 49 -23.65 -9.56 45.63
C ASP A 49 -23.00 -8.76 44.49
N SER A 50 -23.89 -8.25 43.64
CA SER A 50 -23.71 -7.20 42.64
C SER A 50 -23.35 -5.83 43.24
N THR A 51 -22.42 -5.09 42.61
CA THR A 51 -22.57 -3.64 42.37
C THR A 51 -21.91 -3.28 41.03
N GLY A 52 -22.69 -2.68 40.12
CA GLY A 52 -22.17 -2.05 38.90
C GLY A 52 -22.00 -0.55 39.12
N THR A 53 -21.07 0.08 38.39
CA THR A 53 -21.15 1.53 38.11
C THR A 53 -20.60 1.82 36.73
N ILE A 54 -21.46 2.46 35.94
CA ILE A 54 -21.28 3.04 34.61
C ILE A 54 -20.61 4.41 34.80
N TYR A 55 -19.69 4.80 33.92
CA TYR A 55 -19.30 6.21 33.75
C TYR A 55 -19.82 6.74 32.41
N TYR A 56 -20.70 7.74 32.47
CA TYR A 56 -20.96 8.69 31.39
C TYR A 56 -20.22 10.01 31.67
N GLU A 57 -19.58 10.49 30.59
CA GLU A 57 -19.25 11.86 30.16
C GLU A 57 -18.84 12.97 31.14
N THR A 58 -17.82 13.72 30.71
CA THR A 58 -17.83 15.18 30.88
C THR A 58 -17.38 15.87 29.59
N ILE A 59 -18.33 16.59 29.01
CA ILE A 59 -18.20 17.60 27.97
C ILE A 59 -17.60 18.85 28.63
N ASN A 60 -16.56 19.45 28.05
CA ASN A 60 -16.14 20.81 28.42
C ASN A 60 -16.53 21.80 27.33
N ASN A 61 -17.49 22.65 27.69
CA ASN A 61 -17.92 23.83 26.96
C ASN A 61 -17.21 25.08 27.52
N TYR A 62 -17.08 26.06 26.62
CA TYR A 62 -16.62 27.44 26.78
C TYR A 62 -17.14 28.20 28.02
N GLN A 63 -16.30 29.08 28.58
CA GLN A 63 -16.70 30.42 29.04
C GLN A 63 -15.51 31.41 29.10
N GLU A 64 -15.83 32.70 29.01
CA GLU A 64 -15.06 33.82 28.46
C GLU A 64 -14.25 34.71 29.46
N SER A 65 -13.30 35.50 28.89
CA SER A 65 -12.94 36.92 29.19
C SER A 65 -12.14 37.29 30.46
N PRO A 66 -11.31 38.38 30.49
CA PRO A 66 -11.55 39.67 29.83
C PRO A 66 -10.37 40.42 29.15
N HIS A 67 -10.77 41.48 28.45
CA HIS A 67 -10.05 42.59 27.79
C HIS A 67 -8.71 43.06 28.39
N TYR A 68 -7.76 43.37 27.49
CA TYR A 68 -7.02 44.64 27.53
C TYR A 68 -6.68 45.16 26.12
N VAL A 69 -6.64 46.47 26.00
CA VAL A 69 -6.72 47.31 24.80
C VAL A 69 -5.41 48.10 24.62
N ASN A 70 -5.12 48.52 23.36
CA ASN A 70 -4.17 49.56 22.89
C ASN A 70 -2.66 49.20 22.86
N ASN A 71 -1.84 49.57 21.85
CA ASN A 71 -1.84 50.75 20.97
C ASN A 71 -1.04 50.52 19.65
N TYR A 72 -1.47 51.30 18.64
CA TYR A 72 -0.94 51.65 17.29
C TYR A 72 0.58 52.05 17.20
N PRO A 73 1.22 52.27 16.01
CA PRO A 73 0.59 52.86 14.82
C PRO A 73 0.93 52.36 13.40
N ASN A 74 -0.05 52.73 12.56
CA ASN A 74 -0.11 52.78 11.11
C ASN A 74 0.60 54.05 10.60
N TYR A 75 1.21 54.00 9.42
CA TYR A 75 1.39 55.18 8.56
C TYR A 75 1.21 54.81 7.09
N ASP A 76 0.13 55.34 6.54
CA ASP A 76 -0.17 55.44 5.12
C ASP A 76 0.38 56.77 4.54
N ASN A 77 0.57 56.74 3.21
CA ASN A 77 0.61 57.85 2.24
C ASN A 77 1.91 58.67 2.07
N ILE A 78 2.42 58.78 0.83
CA ILE A 78 2.03 59.79 -0.18
C ILE A 78 2.78 59.57 -1.53
N LYS A 79 1.98 59.33 -2.57
CA LYS A 79 1.95 59.84 -3.97
C LYS A 79 3.12 59.78 -4.98
N ASP A 80 2.73 59.25 -6.15
CA ASP A 80 2.90 59.74 -7.53
C ASP A 80 4.21 60.42 -7.96
N HIS A 81 4.85 59.84 -8.98
CA HIS A 81 4.87 60.48 -10.30
C HIS A 81 5.11 59.47 -11.44
N SER A 82 4.27 59.63 -12.45
CA SER A 82 4.25 59.10 -13.80
C SER A 82 5.54 59.37 -14.61
N ASN A 83 5.97 58.44 -15.47
CA ASN A 83 6.00 58.58 -16.94
C ASN A 83 7.07 57.70 -17.64
N ASP A 84 6.62 57.12 -18.75
CA ASP A 84 7.30 56.91 -20.03
C ASP A 84 8.40 55.83 -20.19
N ASP A 85 7.98 54.72 -20.81
CA ASP A 85 8.73 53.94 -21.80
C ASP A 85 9.23 54.85 -22.96
N PRO A 86 10.39 54.55 -23.62
CA PRO A 86 10.31 53.71 -24.83
C PRO A 86 11.56 52.86 -25.18
N TYR A 87 11.29 51.64 -25.65
CA TYR A 87 11.74 51.00 -26.92
C TYR A 87 13.13 51.33 -27.54
N TYR A 88 14.04 50.33 -27.61
CA TYR A 88 14.90 49.94 -28.77
C TYR A 88 15.76 48.70 -28.39
N ASP A 89 15.52 47.49 -28.89
CA ASP A 89 16.11 46.83 -30.09
C ASP A 89 17.66 46.89 -30.23
N ASN A 90 18.38 45.76 -30.07
CA ASN A 90 18.84 44.89 -31.17
C ASN A 90 20.16 44.10 -30.88
N SER A 91 20.12 42.83 -31.26
CA SER A 91 21.16 42.03 -31.93
C SER A 91 22.59 41.80 -31.39
N LYS A 92 22.89 40.49 -31.30
CA LYS A 92 24.02 39.73 -31.93
C LYS A 92 25.48 39.96 -31.45
N ASN A 93 26.05 38.92 -30.86
CA ASN A 93 27.13 38.02 -31.37
C ASN A 93 27.87 37.37 -30.17
N ARG A 94 27.99 36.03 -30.08
CA ARG A 94 29.13 35.20 -30.55
C ARG A 94 30.48 35.83 -30.14
N THR A 95 31.38 35.20 -29.39
CA THR A 95 32.06 33.90 -29.60
C THR A 95 32.96 33.68 -28.36
N SER A 96 32.89 32.57 -27.63
CA SER A 96 33.80 31.41 -27.63
C SER A 96 35.29 31.64 -27.27
N VAL A 97 35.79 30.71 -26.45
CA VAL A 97 37.17 30.15 -26.35
C VAL A 97 37.96 30.53 -25.08
N SER A 98 37.95 29.56 -24.15
CA SER A 98 39.03 28.96 -23.33
C SER A 98 40.39 29.64 -23.14
N HIS A 99 41.00 29.43 -21.96
CA HIS A 99 42.29 28.76 -21.69
C HIS A 99 42.42 28.60 -20.16
N GLU A 100 42.44 27.37 -19.64
CA GLU A 100 43.63 26.60 -19.23
C GLU A 100 44.25 27.06 -17.89
N TYR A 101 44.18 26.14 -16.93
CA TYR A 101 44.91 26.15 -15.66
C TYR A 101 46.20 25.35 -15.86
N ASP A 102 47.33 25.89 -15.40
CA ASP A 102 48.56 25.12 -15.22
C ASP A 102 49.01 25.19 -13.74
N LEU A 103 49.56 24.06 -13.30
CA LEU A 103 49.85 23.63 -11.94
C LEU A 103 51.35 23.81 -11.60
N SER A 104 51.62 23.69 -10.29
CA SER A 104 52.89 23.24 -9.67
C SER A 104 53.94 24.33 -9.39
N THR A 105 54.77 24.33 -8.34
CA THR A 105 54.89 23.61 -7.05
C THR A 105 56.04 24.27 -6.25
N ASP A 106 55.99 24.14 -4.92
CA ASP A 106 57.08 24.00 -3.93
C ASP A 106 58.11 25.14 -3.65
N LYS A 107 58.20 25.59 -2.37
CA LYS A 107 59.14 25.07 -1.33
C LYS A 107 59.19 25.91 -0.03
N ILE A 108 58.82 25.22 1.06
CA ILE A 108 59.32 25.17 2.47
C ILE A 108 60.40 26.18 2.93
N SER A 109 60.15 26.81 4.10
CA SER A 109 61.10 26.89 5.24
C SER A 109 60.38 27.19 6.57
N GLN A 110 60.70 26.41 7.61
CA GLN A 110 60.25 26.56 9.00
C GLN A 110 61.20 27.48 9.78
N GLN A 111 60.69 28.29 10.74
CA GLN A 111 61.09 28.24 12.16
C GLN A 111 60.40 29.31 13.05
N ASN A 112 59.77 28.79 14.11
CA ASN A 112 59.72 29.21 15.53
C ASN A 112 59.12 30.55 16.03
N ALA A 113 58.09 30.34 16.86
CA ALA A 113 57.88 30.84 18.23
C ALA A 113 57.44 32.30 18.47
N GLY A 114 56.28 32.44 19.12
CA GLY A 114 55.83 33.67 19.76
C GLY A 114 54.32 33.72 19.93
N THR A 115 53.81 33.12 21.00
CA THR A 115 52.46 33.39 21.55
C THR A 115 52.35 34.85 21.95
N GLU A 116 51.33 35.55 21.44
CA GLU A 116 50.59 36.58 22.16
C GLU A 116 49.21 36.72 21.51
N ASN A 117 48.19 36.58 22.35
CA ASN A 117 46.79 36.60 21.97
C ASN A 117 46.35 38.04 21.76
N GLU A 118 45.83 38.35 20.58
CA GLU A 118 44.91 39.47 20.37
C GLU A 118 43.69 38.93 19.64
N GLU A 119 42.59 38.79 20.39
CA GLU A 119 41.26 38.45 19.91
C GLU A 119 40.69 39.66 19.16
N GLU A 120 40.79 39.66 17.83
CA GLU A 120 39.89 40.45 16.98
C GLU A 120 38.68 39.58 16.60
N ASP A 121 37.58 39.87 17.30
CA ASP A 121 36.24 39.36 17.07
C ASP A 121 35.72 39.87 15.72
N SER A 122 35.94 39.09 14.65
CA SER A 122 35.27 39.28 13.37
C SER A 122 34.13 38.27 13.25
N ASP A 123 32.92 38.75 13.52
CA ASP A 123 31.63 38.08 13.28
C ASP A 123 31.43 37.87 11.76
N TYR A 124 32.12 36.86 11.21
CA TYR A 124 31.75 36.26 9.94
C TYR A 124 30.71 35.19 10.24
N ALA A 125 29.43 35.55 10.10
CA ALA A 125 28.36 34.59 9.96
C ALA A 125 28.76 33.62 8.82
N GLU A 126 29.15 32.41 9.19
CA GLU A 126 29.52 31.34 8.29
C GLU A 126 28.33 31.09 7.36
N VAL A 127 28.44 31.52 6.09
CA VAL A 127 27.40 31.30 5.09
C VAL A 127 27.30 29.79 4.92
N GLU A 128 26.26 29.21 5.50
CA GLU A 128 26.04 27.78 5.54
C GLU A 128 25.92 27.23 4.10
N VAL A 129 27.02 26.70 3.56
CA VAL A 129 27.05 26.18 2.18
C VAL A 129 26.23 24.88 2.15
N LEU A 130 25.00 24.97 1.63
CA LEU A 130 24.12 23.83 1.43
C LEU A 130 24.64 22.95 0.28
N SER A 131 24.42 21.63 0.39
CA SER A 131 24.79 20.72 -0.71
C SER A 131 23.95 21.01 -1.96
N PRO A 132 24.48 20.73 -3.17
CA PRO A 132 23.75 20.97 -4.42
C PRO A 132 22.37 20.31 -4.46
N PHE A 133 22.24 19.10 -3.92
CA PHE A 133 20.96 18.40 -3.88
C PHE A 133 19.96 19.04 -2.90
N VAL A 134 20.40 19.65 -1.81
CA VAL A 134 19.50 20.41 -0.92
C VAL A 134 18.97 21.65 -1.63
N VAL A 135 19.83 22.36 -2.37
CA VAL A 135 19.44 23.53 -3.15
C VAL A 135 18.46 23.16 -4.26
N ALA A 136 18.73 22.08 -5.01
CA ALA A 136 17.82 21.59 -6.04
C ALA A 136 16.45 21.17 -5.46
N TYR A 137 16.42 20.63 -4.23
CA TYR A 137 15.16 20.34 -3.53
C TYR A 137 14.41 21.61 -3.12
N ASP A 138 15.12 22.69 -2.78
CA ASP A 138 14.51 24.00 -2.49
C ASP A 138 13.78 24.57 -3.69
N ASP A 139 14.29 24.34 -4.90
CA ASP A 139 13.64 24.78 -6.14
C ASP A 139 12.30 24.07 -6.35
N ILE A 140 12.19 22.79 -5.95
CA ILE A 140 10.92 22.05 -5.97
C ILE A 140 9.93 22.68 -4.98
N ILE A 141 10.38 23.00 -3.76
CA ILE A 141 9.54 23.62 -2.73
C ILE A 141 9.04 25.00 -3.20
N LYS A 142 9.96 25.84 -3.68
CA LYS A 142 9.68 27.24 -4.07
C LYS A 142 8.97 27.35 -5.42
N GLY A 143 9.07 26.35 -6.28
CA GLY A 143 8.45 26.33 -7.61
C GLY A 143 7.14 25.56 -7.64
N PRO A 144 7.15 24.28 -8.07
CA PRO A 144 5.93 23.50 -8.30
C PRO A 144 5.11 23.25 -7.03
N VAL A 145 5.73 23.03 -5.87
CA VAL A 145 4.99 22.84 -4.61
C VAL A 145 4.30 24.15 -4.21
N ALA A 146 5.00 25.28 -4.18
CA ALA A 146 4.40 26.58 -3.89
C ALA A 146 3.23 26.91 -4.83
N THR A 147 3.36 26.61 -6.13
CA THR A 147 2.28 26.76 -7.11
C THR A 147 1.06 25.92 -6.75
N PHE A 148 1.27 24.66 -6.37
CA PHE A 148 0.23 23.75 -5.90
C PHE A 148 -0.46 24.27 -4.62
N ILE A 149 0.30 24.79 -3.64
CA ILE A 149 -0.25 25.38 -2.40
C ILE A 149 -1.12 26.60 -2.72
N ALA A 150 -0.67 27.48 -3.61
CA ALA A 150 -1.42 28.67 -4.00
C ALA A 150 -2.76 28.30 -4.67
N LEU A 151 -2.77 27.31 -5.57
CA LEU A 151 -3.99 26.82 -6.20
C LEU A 151 -4.92 26.11 -5.21
N SER A 152 -4.37 25.32 -4.28
CA SER A 152 -5.15 24.68 -3.21
C SER A 152 -5.83 25.70 -2.30
N SER A 153 -5.14 26.82 -2.04
CA SER A 153 -5.70 27.93 -1.26
C SER A 153 -6.88 28.61 -1.95
N LYS A 154 -6.88 28.67 -3.29
CA LYS A 154 -8.01 29.18 -4.08
C LYS A 154 -9.21 28.24 -4.05
N ILE A 155 -8.98 26.91 -4.09
CA ILE A 155 -10.06 25.90 -3.98
C ILE A 155 -10.67 25.88 -2.56
N ASN A 156 -9.86 26.17 -1.54
CA ASN A 156 -10.27 26.30 -0.14
C ASN A 156 -10.72 24.95 0.49
N GLY A 157 -11.34 24.99 1.68
CA GLY A 157 -11.85 23.81 2.38
C GLY A 157 -10.76 22.81 2.77
N ASN A 158 -11.11 21.51 2.74
CA ASN A 158 -10.16 20.45 3.07
C ASN A 158 -8.99 20.35 2.08
N VAL A 159 -9.13 20.84 0.85
CA VAL A 159 -8.03 20.89 -0.14
C VAL A 159 -6.93 21.84 0.33
N LYS A 160 -7.30 23.02 0.83
CA LYS A 160 -6.34 23.97 1.42
C LYS A 160 -5.65 23.40 2.66
N ILE A 161 -6.41 22.75 3.55
CA ILE A 161 -5.87 22.14 4.76
C ILE A 161 -4.87 21.03 4.41
N GLN A 162 -5.24 20.13 3.50
CA GLN A 162 -4.35 19.06 3.06
C GLN A 162 -3.08 19.60 2.41
N ALA A 163 -3.19 20.66 1.61
CA ALA A 163 -2.03 21.29 0.98
C ALA A 163 -1.05 21.88 2.01
N ALA A 164 -1.54 22.54 3.07
CA ALA A 164 -0.68 23.00 4.15
C ALA A 164 0.10 21.85 4.81
N MET A 165 -0.55 20.70 5.02
CA MET A 165 0.12 19.50 5.55
C MET A 165 1.17 18.94 4.57
N VAL A 166 0.90 18.99 3.25
CA VAL A 166 1.89 18.63 2.22
C VAL A 166 3.12 19.54 2.31
N GLN A 167 2.94 20.86 2.44
CA GLN A 167 4.04 21.80 2.60
C GLN A 167 4.91 21.45 3.82
N GLU A 168 4.29 21.10 4.95
CA GLU A 168 5.00 20.65 6.14
C GLU A 168 5.77 19.34 5.91
N ALA A 169 5.21 18.40 5.15
CA ALA A 169 5.88 17.15 4.81
C ALA A 169 7.14 17.38 3.93
N PHE A 170 7.05 18.25 2.92
CA PHE A 170 8.20 18.65 2.11
C PHE A 170 9.26 19.38 2.94
N ASN A 171 8.86 20.27 3.86
CA ASN A 171 9.81 20.97 4.74
C ASN A 171 10.50 20.00 5.72
N ALA A 172 9.78 18.99 6.23
CA ALA A 172 10.37 17.94 7.05
C ALA A 172 11.38 17.11 6.25
N GLN A 173 11.04 16.73 5.01
CA GLN A 173 11.96 16.02 4.13
C GLN A 173 13.19 16.87 3.77
N ARG A 174 13.04 18.17 3.52
CA ARG A 174 14.17 19.10 3.32
C ARG A 174 15.12 19.09 4.52
N SER A 175 14.57 19.19 5.73
CA SER A 175 15.36 19.17 6.97
C SER A 175 16.14 17.86 7.12
N PHE A 176 15.52 16.74 6.75
CA PHE A 176 16.18 15.45 6.68
C PHE A 176 17.29 15.42 5.60
N LEU A 177 17.07 15.97 4.40
CA LEU A 177 18.09 16.04 3.35
C LEU A 177 19.30 16.90 3.74
N VAL A 178 19.09 18.00 4.46
CA VAL A 178 20.19 18.80 5.05
C VAL A 178 21.05 17.94 5.97
N GLN A 179 20.41 17.13 6.81
CA GLN A 179 21.12 16.21 7.69
C GLN A 179 21.88 15.14 6.91
N VAL A 180 21.26 14.54 5.89
CA VAL A 180 21.90 13.55 5.01
C VAL A 180 23.17 14.12 4.36
N SER A 181 23.16 15.40 3.99
CA SER A 181 24.32 16.05 3.37
C SER A 181 25.53 16.19 4.32
N ARG A 182 25.29 16.13 5.64
CA ARG A 182 26.29 16.35 6.68
C ARG A 182 26.65 15.10 7.45
N SER A 183 25.97 14.00 7.20
CA SER A 183 26.08 12.80 8.03
C SER A 183 26.44 11.56 7.22
N LYS A 184 27.14 10.64 7.89
CA LYS A 184 27.26 9.25 7.46
C LYS A 184 25.90 8.56 7.60
N LYS A 185 25.70 7.49 6.83
CA LYS A 185 24.51 6.65 6.94
C LYS A 185 24.40 6.08 8.37
N PRO A 186 23.32 6.39 9.11
CA PRO A 186 23.14 5.90 10.47
C PRO A 186 22.70 4.43 10.48
N ALA A 187 22.76 3.82 11.66
CA ALA A 187 22.19 2.49 11.89
C ALA A 187 20.65 2.51 11.70
N ASN A 188 20.05 1.35 11.43
CA ASN A 188 18.62 1.25 11.09
C ASN A 188 17.69 1.84 12.17
N ASP A 189 17.99 1.66 13.46
CA ASP A 189 17.17 2.20 14.55
C ASP A 189 17.21 3.74 14.58
N GLN A 190 18.41 4.32 14.41
CA GLN A 190 18.58 5.77 14.30
C GLN A 190 17.91 6.33 13.05
N MET A 191 17.96 5.61 11.92
CA MET A 191 17.26 5.98 10.68
C MET A 191 15.75 6.16 10.90
N ASN A 192 15.12 5.23 11.63
CA ASN A 192 13.68 5.29 11.92
C ASN A 192 13.32 6.56 12.70
N HIS A 193 14.14 6.94 13.68
CA HIS A 193 13.93 8.18 14.44
C HIS A 193 14.03 9.43 13.56
N LEU A 194 14.95 9.47 12.61
CA LEU A 194 15.12 10.61 11.69
C LEU A 194 13.97 10.74 10.68
N LEU A 195 13.32 9.63 10.33
CA LEU A 195 12.22 9.60 9.37
C LEU A 195 10.85 9.88 10.01
N ASN A 196 10.71 9.79 11.33
CA ASN A 196 9.46 10.01 12.06
C ASN A 196 8.76 11.35 11.73
N PRO A 197 9.46 12.51 11.65
CA PRO A 197 8.82 13.77 11.30
C PRO A 197 8.13 13.74 9.93
N THR A 198 8.76 13.14 8.92
CA THR A 198 8.14 12.97 7.60
C THR A 198 7.02 11.95 7.66
N SER A 199 7.27 10.77 8.23
CA SER A 199 6.29 9.65 8.30
C SER A 199 4.98 10.06 8.96
N SER A 200 5.04 10.76 10.10
CA SER A 200 3.85 11.25 10.81
C SER A 200 3.01 12.22 9.98
N LYS A 201 3.65 13.11 9.20
CA LYS A 201 2.94 14.02 8.30
C LYS A 201 2.27 13.28 7.16
N LEU A 202 2.92 12.26 6.59
CA LEU A 202 2.32 11.42 5.53
C LEU A 202 1.05 10.71 6.04
N GLN A 203 1.12 10.10 7.22
CA GLN A 203 -0.02 9.43 7.84
C GLN A 203 -1.17 10.41 8.11
N ALA A 204 -0.87 11.60 8.67
CA ALA A 204 -1.88 12.61 8.94
C ALA A 204 -2.62 13.07 7.65
N ILE A 205 -1.90 13.19 6.52
CA ILE A 205 -2.50 13.53 5.22
C ILE A 205 -3.46 12.44 4.73
N GLN A 206 -3.11 11.17 4.95
CA GLN A 206 -3.97 10.03 4.61
C GLN A 206 -5.22 9.98 5.50
N GLU A 207 -5.05 10.16 6.80
CA GLU A 207 -6.16 10.21 7.76
C GLU A 207 -7.14 11.35 7.47
N LEU A 208 -6.65 12.53 7.07
CA LEU A 208 -7.52 13.66 6.71
C LEU A 208 -8.50 13.24 5.62
N ARG A 209 -8.01 12.54 4.60
CA ARG A 209 -8.86 12.04 3.50
C ARG A 209 -9.83 10.97 4.01
N GLU A 210 -9.40 10.06 4.87
CA GLU A 210 -10.25 8.99 5.43
C GLU A 210 -11.39 9.52 6.32
N LYS A 211 -11.12 10.58 7.09
CA LYS A 211 -12.11 11.25 7.95
C LYS A 211 -13.12 12.07 7.14
N ASN A 212 -12.76 12.47 5.92
CA ASN A 212 -13.55 13.34 5.06
C ASN A 212 -14.07 12.64 3.79
N ARG A 213 -14.54 11.39 3.90
CA ARG A 213 -15.06 10.58 2.75
C ARG A 213 -16.26 11.18 2.00
N ARG A 214 -16.98 12.12 2.63
CA ARG A 214 -18.14 12.80 2.05
C ARG A 214 -17.80 14.20 1.51
N ASP A 215 -16.53 14.57 1.50
CA ASP A 215 -16.08 15.87 1.02
C ASP A 215 -16.39 16.05 -0.48
N PRO A 216 -16.92 17.20 -0.91
CA PRO A 216 -17.21 17.45 -2.32
C PRO A 216 -15.95 17.40 -3.21
N TYR A 217 -14.78 17.67 -2.64
CA TYR A 217 -13.48 17.56 -3.29
C TYR A 217 -12.74 16.27 -2.92
N PHE A 218 -13.45 15.18 -2.57
CA PHE A 218 -12.83 13.91 -2.19
C PHE A 218 -11.84 13.33 -3.24
N ASN A 219 -12.05 13.59 -4.54
CA ASN A 219 -11.09 13.20 -5.57
C ASN A 219 -9.77 14.01 -5.48
N HIS A 220 -9.81 15.27 -5.04
CA HIS A 220 -8.61 16.05 -4.75
C HIS A 220 -7.88 15.46 -3.55
N LEU A 221 -8.63 15.20 -2.46
CA LEU A 221 -8.07 14.60 -1.25
C LEU A 221 -7.43 13.25 -1.52
N SER A 222 -8.07 12.43 -2.37
CA SER A 222 -7.57 11.11 -2.77
C SER A 222 -6.34 11.21 -3.68
N ALA A 223 -6.30 12.18 -4.60
CA ALA A 223 -5.12 12.38 -5.44
C ALA A 223 -3.87 12.61 -4.61
N ILE A 224 -3.98 13.38 -3.53
CA ILE A 224 -2.85 13.65 -2.63
C ILE A 224 -2.59 12.46 -1.69
N SER A 225 -3.61 11.93 -0.99
CA SER A 225 -3.37 10.87 0.01
C SER A 225 -2.78 9.59 -0.57
N GLU A 226 -3.13 9.26 -1.82
CA GLU A 226 -2.69 8.04 -2.50
C GLU A 226 -1.34 8.24 -3.23
N SER A 227 -0.82 9.47 -3.30
CA SER A 227 0.47 9.78 -3.96
C SER A 227 1.51 10.45 -3.07
N ILE A 228 1.10 11.02 -1.93
CA ILE A 228 2.02 11.58 -0.94
C ILE A 228 3.05 10.57 -0.39
N PRO A 229 2.80 9.23 -0.38
CA PRO A 229 3.85 8.27 -0.06
C PRO A 229 5.09 8.37 -0.95
N ALA A 230 5.04 9.08 -2.09
CA ALA A 230 6.21 9.43 -2.90
C ALA A 230 7.37 10.00 -2.07
N LEU A 231 7.09 10.79 -1.02
CA LEU A 231 8.14 11.33 -0.13
C LEU A 231 8.86 10.22 0.69
N GLY A 232 8.31 9.01 0.75
CA GLY A 232 8.95 7.83 1.33
C GLY A 232 10.12 7.27 0.50
N TRP A 233 10.42 7.83 -0.67
CA TRP A 233 11.50 7.36 -1.57
C TRP A 233 12.87 7.24 -0.88
N VAL A 234 13.12 8.05 0.16
CA VAL A 234 14.37 8.10 0.92
C VAL A 234 14.76 6.78 1.61
N THR A 235 13.82 5.84 1.72
CA THR A 235 14.05 4.51 2.32
C THR A 235 14.33 3.41 1.28
N LEU A 236 14.30 3.74 -0.02
CA LEU A 236 14.31 2.76 -1.10
C LEU A 236 15.59 2.81 -1.94
N ASN A 237 15.94 1.66 -2.53
CA ASN A 237 17.06 1.55 -3.46
C ASN A 237 16.64 1.78 -4.93
N THR A 238 15.34 1.84 -5.21
CA THR A 238 14.75 2.13 -6.53
C THR A 238 13.78 3.33 -6.45
N PRO A 239 14.25 4.51 -6.00
CA PRO A 239 13.35 5.60 -5.62
C PRO A 239 12.66 6.28 -6.83
N VAL A 240 13.29 6.29 -8.01
CA VAL A 240 12.76 6.93 -9.22
C VAL A 240 11.51 6.23 -9.75
N SER A 241 11.52 4.89 -9.78
CA SER A 241 10.35 4.09 -10.21
C SER A 241 9.23 4.18 -9.19
N TYR A 242 9.56 4.17 -7.90
CA TYR A 242 8.59 4.32 -6.82
C TYR A 242 7.83 5.66 -6.90
N ILE A 243 8.53 6.79 -7.10
CA ILE A 243 7.88 8.10 -7.27
C ILE A 243 6.97 8.10 -8.50
N LYS A 244 7.36 7.40 -9.58
CA LYS A 244 6.51 7.25 -10.78
C LYS A 244 5.20 6.56 -10.45
N GLU A 245 5.24 5.45 -9.72
CA GLU A 245 4.04 4.69 -9.32
C GLU A 245 3.09 5.54 -8.48
N MET A 246 3.64 6.36 -7.57
CA MET A 246 2.86 7.29 -6.77
C MET A 246 2.24 8.41 -7.62
N SER A 247 2.98 8.93 -8.60
CA SER A 247 2.44 9.88 -9.59
C SER A 247 1.34 9.27 -10.45
N ASP A 248 1.47 8.00 -10.86
CA ASP A 248 0.44 7.28 -11.62
C ASP A 248 -0.83 7.07 -10.77
N SER A 249 -0.65 6.87 -9.46
CA SER A 249 -1.75 6.79 -8.48
C SER A 249 -2.47 8.13 -8.35
N ALA A 250 -1.74 9.25 -8.34
CA ALA A 250 -2.35 10.59 -8.41
C ALA A 250 -3.17 10.77 -9.69
N LEU A 251 -2.64 10.33 -10.85
CA LEU A 251 -3.30 10.47 -12.16
C LEU A 251 -4.69 9.83 -12.18
N PHE A 252 -4.88 8.70 -11.51
CA PHE A 252 -6.20 8.06 -11.42
C PHE A 252 -7.28 8.99 -10.87
N TYR A 253 -6.96 9.78 -9.84
CA TYR A 253 -7.89 10.69 -9.19
C TYR A 253 -7.92 12.06 -9.85
N THR A 254 -6.77 12.59 -10.28
CA THR A 254 -6.73 13.89 -10.98
C THR A 254 -7.46 13.83 -12.33
N ASN A 255 -7.47 12.69 -13.02
CA ASN A 255 -8.30 12.51 -14.22
C ASN A 255 -9.80 12.63 -13.93
N ARG A 256 -10.25 12.26 -12.73
CA ARG A 256 -11.64 12.45 -12.29
C ARG A 256 -11.93 13.93 -12.02
N VAL A 257 -10.99 14.62 -11.38
CA VAL A 257 -11.06 16.08 -11.20
C VAL A 257 -11.11 16.79 -12.55
N LEU A 258 -10.24 16.45 -13.49
CA LEU A 258 -10.24 16.99 -14.84
C LEU A 258 -11.58 16.76 -15.55
N LYS A 259 -12.12 15.54 -15.47
CA LYS A 259 -13.42 15.22 -16.06
C LYS A 259 -14.55 16.09 -15.48
N GLU A 260 -14.50 16.39 -14.19
CA GLU A 260 -15.53 17.16 -13.50
C GLU A 260 -15.41 18.67 -13.71
N PHE A 261 -14.17 19.20 -13.77
CA PHE A 261 -13.91 20.64 -13.72
C PHE A 261 -13.37 21.27 -15.01
N LYS A 262 -12.99 20.48 -16.03
CA LYS A 262 -12.39 21.00 -17.30
C LYS A 262 -13.19 22.10 -17.99
N GLU A 263 -14.51 22.11 -17.83
CA GLU A 263 -15.42 23.09 -18.43
C GLU A 263 -16.10 23.98 -17.37
N LYS A 264 -15.75 23.82 -16.09
CA LYS A 264 -16.38 24.55 -14.97
C LYS A 264 -15.44 25.57 -14.35
N ASP A 265 -14.23 25.16 -14.01
CA ASP A 265 -13.27 26.01 -13.31
C ASP A 265 -11.83 25.58 -13.62
N ALA A 266 -11.09 26.49 -14.25
CA ALA A 266 -9.70 26.28 -14.62
C ALA A 266 -8.77 26.11 -13.41
N THR A 267 -9.13 26.64 -12.24
CA THR A 267 -8.33 26.52 -11.01
C THR A 267 -8.09 25.06 -10.63
N HIS A 268 -9.12 24.22 -10.75
CA HIS A 268 -9.03 22.79 -10.47
C HIS A 268 -8.19 22.06 -11.52
N VAL A 269 -8.30 22.46 -12.79
CA VAL A 269 -7.49 21.91 -13.88
C VAL A 269 -6.02 22.22 -13.64
N ASP A 270 -5.69 23.47 -13.36
CA ASP A 270 -4.32 23.89 -13.11
C ASP A 270 -3.77 23.32 -11.80
N TRP A 271 -4.61 23.13 -10.79
CA TRP A 271 -4.27 22.41 -9.56
C TRP A 271 -3.81 20.98 -9.85
N THR A 272 -4.52 20.25 -10.72
CA THR A 272 -4.08 18.89 -11.10
C THR A 272 -2.74 18.87 -11.81
N LYS A 273 -2.50 19.83 -12.72
CA LYS A 273 -1.22 19.96 -13.43
C LYS A 273 -0.09 20.29 -12.45
N ALA A 274 -0.33 21.21 -11.52
CA ALA A 274 0.66 21.64 -10.54
C ALA A 274 1.10 20.48 -9.63
N TRP A 275 0.16 19.67 -9.13
CA TRP A 275 0.51 18.52 -8.30
C TRP A 275 1.33 17.47 -9.06
N ILE A 276 0.88 17.11 -10.27
CA ILE A 276 1.61 16.14 -11.11
C ILE A 276 3.00 16.70 -11.48
N ASN A 277 3.12 18.01 -11.71
CA ASN A 277 4.42 18.63 -11.96
C ASN A 277 5.33 18.53 -10.74
N ALA A 278 4.84 18.77 -9.52
CA ALA A 278 5.64 18.63 -8.31
C ALA A 278 6.21 17.22 -8.15
N LEU A 279 5.42 16.17 -8.45
CA LEU A 279 5.90 14.78 -8.41
C LEU A 279 6.91 14.46 -9.53
N LYS A 280 6.75 15.04 -10.72
CA LYS A 280 7.71 14.89 -11.83
C LYS A 280 9.05 15.58 -11.55
N GLU A 281 9.01 16.78 -10.98
CA GLU A 281 10.22 17.50 -10.56
C GLU A 281 10.92 16.74 -9.43
N LEU A 282 10.17 16.21 -8.46
CA LEU A 282 10.71 15.31 -7.43
C LEU A 282 11.36 14.07 -8.05
N GLN A 283 10.72 13.42 -9.02
CA GLN A 283 11.27 12.27 -9.72
C GLN A 283 12.59 12.62 -10.45
N SER A 284 12.62 13.78 -11.13
CA SER A 284 13.79 14.25 -11.87
C SER A 284 14.95 14.56 -10.93
N TYR A 285 14.68 15.25 -9.82
CA TYR A 285 15.62 15.49 -8.74
C TYR A 285 16.21 14.20 -8.18
N VAL A 286 15.37 13.22 -7.84
CA VAL A 286 15.85 11.93 -7.33
C VAL A 286 16.67 11.18 -8.39
N LYS A 287 16.28 11.26 -9.66
CA LYS A 287 17.05 10.65 -10.75
C LYS A 287 18.44 11.27 -10.88
N GLU A 288 18.58 12.57 -10.70
CA GLU A 288 19.84 13.30 -10.82
C GLU A 288 20.76 13.10 -9.61
N TYR A 289 20.23 13.19 -8.39
CA TYR A 289 21.04 13.24 -7.17
C TYR A 289 21.06 11.92 -6.37
N HIS A 290 20.05 11.06 -6.55
CA HIS A 290 19.79 9.90 -5.68
C HIS A 290 19.30 8.67 -6.45
N THR A 291 19.85 8.43 -7.65
CA THR A 291 19.34 7.45 -8.63
C THR A 291 19.15 6.05 -8.05
N THR A 292 20.07 5.60 -7.20
CA THR A 292 20.09 4.25 -6.57
C THR A 292 19.78 4.30 -5.07
N GLY A 293 19.04 5.32 -4.63
CA GLY A 293 18.74 5.55 -3.23
C GLY A 293 19.49 6.76 -2.66
N LEU A 294 19.15 7.08 -1.41
CA LEU A 294 19.62 8.27 -0.72
C LEU A 294 21.15 8.30 -0.56
N SER A 295 21.75 9.40 -1.01
CA SER A 295 23.21 9.58 -1.06
C SER A 295 23.71 10.29 0.20
N TRP A 296 24.19 9.52 1.17
CA TRP A 296 24.79 10.01 2.40
C TRP A 296 26.21 10.54 2.17
N ASN A 297 26.66 11.46 3.02
CA ASN A 297 28.04 11.95 3.00
C ASN A 297 28.97 10.98 3.76
N PRO A 298 29.86 10.23 3.09
CA PRO A 298 30.76 9.27 3.76
C PRO A 298 31.77 9.94 4.69
N GLN A 299 32.05 11.24 4.47
CA GLN A 299 32.95 12.06 5.28
C GLN A 299 32.19 12.89 6.32
N GLY A 300 30.85 12.75 6.38
CA GLY A 300 30.01 13.46 7.32
C GLY A 300 30.19 13.02 8.78
N GLY A 301 29.62 13.82 9.69
CA GLY A 301 29.51 13.47 11.10
C GLY A 301 28.44 12.40 11.36
N GLU A 302 28.15 12.13 12.64
CA GLU A 302 27.02 11.27 13.00
C GLU A 302 25.68 12.01 12.80
N ALA A 303 24.65 11.27 12.41
CA ALA A 303 23.32 11.84 12.23
C ALA A 303 22.69 12.13 13.60
N LYS A 304 22.58 13.42 13.94
CA LYS A 304 21.95 13.88 15.19
C LYS A 304 20.44 13.66 15.17
N VAL A 305 19.92 12.77 16.01
CA VAL A 305 18.49 12.72 16.29
C VAL A 305 18.14 13.97 17.09
N VAL A 306 17.47 14.94 16.46
CA VAL A 306 16.96 16.11 17.19
C VAL A 306 15.71 15.64 17.96
N PRO A 307 15.68 15.67 19.30
CA PRO A 307 14.46 15.36 20.02
C PRO A 307 13.43 16.44 19.68
N SER A 308 12.33 16.07 19.04
CA SER A 308 11.16 16.93 18.96
C SER A 308 10.50 16.97 20.35
N GLY A 309 11.02 17.83 21.21
CA GLY A 309 10.43 18.21 22.50
C GLY A 309 10.39 19.73 22.62
N PRO A 310 9.37 20.32 23.27
CA PRO A 310 9.37 21.74 23.60
C PRO A 310 10.54 22.04 24.55
N ALA A 311 11.16 23.20 24.38
CA ALA A 311 12.31 23.64 25.16
C ALA A 311 12.06 23.61 26.68
N GLY A 312 13.03 23.06 27.41
CA GLY A 312 13.20 23.17 28.86
C GLY A 312 12.39 22.17 29.66
N PHE A 313 13.04 21.30 30.45
CA PHE A 313 12.86 21.15 31.90
C PHE A 313 13.80 20.04 32.41
N VAL A 314 14.45 20.35 33.52
CA VAL A 314 15.39 19.51 34.28
C VAL A 314 14.73 18.23 34.82
N ALA A 315 15.52 17.15 34.93
CA ALA A 315 15.08 15.81 35.35
C ALA A 315 14.47 15.77 36.77
N PRO A 316 13.37 15.00 37.00
CA PRO A 316 12.83 14.79 38.34
C PRO A 316 13.39 13.51 39.03
N PRO A 317 13.41 13.46 40.38
CA PRO A 317 13.96 12.36 41.19
C PRO A 317 12.98 11.16 41.32
N PRO A 318 13.42 9.98 41.80
CA PRO A 318 12.63 8.74 41.77
C PRO A 318 11.47 8.72 42.78
N PRO A 319 10.37 7.98 42.49
CA PRO A 319 9.16 8.01 43.30
C PRO A 319 9.21 7.12 44.58
N PRO A 320 8.52 7.51 45.67
CA PRO A 320 8.41 6.73 46.91
C PRO A 320 7.29 5.66 46.86
N PRO A 321 7.29 4.66 47.78
CA PRO A 321 6.42 3.49 47.74
C PRO A 321 4.97 3.77 48.21
N PRO A 322 3.97 2.96 47.76
CA PRO A 322 2.55 3.24 48.01
C PRO A 322 2.06 2.80 49.42
N PRO A 323 1.13 3.55 50.04
CA PRO A 323 0.50 3.21 51.33
C PRO A 323 -0.75 2.29 51.20
N PRO A 324 -1.18 1.63 52.30
CA PRO A 324 -2.20 0.57 52.30
C PRO A 324 -3.66 1.09 52.33
N PRO A 325 -4.66 0.25 51.94
CA PRO A 325 -6.05 0.69 51.77
C PRO A 325 -6.86 0.67 53.09
N PRO A 326 -7.76 1.64 53.33
CA PRO A 326 -8.75 1.60 54.42
C PRO A 326 -10.15 1.08 53.98
N PRO A 327 -11.01 0.71 54.97
CA PRO A 327 -12.18 -0.16 54.80
C PRO A 327 -13.51 0.54 54.51
N ALA A 328 -14.48 -0.25 54.02
CA ALA A 328 -15.83 0.15 53.59
C ALA A 328 -16.84 0.31 54.73
N ILE A 329 -17.77 1.28 54.59
CA ILE A 329 -19.09 1.30 55.25
C ILE A 329 -20.17 1.89 54.31
N ASP A 330 -21.36 1.35 54.54
CA ASP A 330 -22.66 1.26 53.88
C ASP A 330 -23.61 2.49 53.99
N MET A 331 -24.70 2.42 53.19
CA MET A 331 -26.07 2.90 53.41
C MET A 331 -26.67 4.00 52.52
N SER A 332 -27.56 3.53 51.64
CA SER A 332 -29.00 3.84 51.60
C SER A 332 -29.55 5.13 50.96
N VAL A 333 -30.38 4.88 49.93
CA VAL A 333 -31.74 5.39 49.58
C VAL A 333 -32.00 6.83 49.08
N SER A 334 -32.77 6.85 47.98
CA SER A 334 -33.96 7.68 47.68
C SER A 334 -33.90 8.71 46.53
N SER A 335 -34.57 8.31 45.43
CA SER A 335 -35.71 9.01 44.79
C SER A 335 -35.52 10.08 43.69
N LYS A 336 -36.23 9.79 42.59
CA LYS A 336 -37.03 10.65 41.68
C LYS A 336 -36.38 11.31 40.44
N ASP A 337 -36.68 10.65 39.32
CA ASP A 337 -37.55 11.09 38.22
C ASP A 337 -37.06 12.17 37.22
N GLY A 338 -37.11 11.80 35.93
CA GLY A 338 -37.22 12.73 34.80
C GLY A 338 -36.37 12.42 33.56
N GLY A 339 -37.00 11.90 32.49
CA GLY A 339 -36.75 12.44 31.13
C GLY A 339 -36.12 11.53 30.06
N SER A 340 -36.96 10.70 29.43
CA SER A 340 -36.99 10.38 27.99
C SER A 340 -35.70 10.49 27.15
N SER A 341 -34.94 9.39 27.03
CA SER A 341 -34.11 9.09 25.84
C SER A 341 -33.61 7.64 25.75
N GLU A 342 -33.98 6.77 26.70
CA GLU A 342 -33.40 5.44 26.85
C GLU A 342 -34.26 4.31 26.24
N THR A 343 -35.57 4.55 26.07
CA THR A 343 -36.54 3.54 25.59
C THR A 343 -36.33 3.17 24.11
N ASP A 344 -35.88 4.10 23.27
CA ASP A 344 -35.66 3.84 21.84
C ASP A 344 -34.35 3.06 21.57
N ARG A 345 -33.34 3.21 22.42
CA ARG A 345 -32.07 2.49 22.28
C ARG A 345 -32.20 1.04 22.80
N VAL A 346 -32.97 0.82 23.86
CA VAL A 346 -33.26 -0.54 24.37
C VAL A 346 -34.20 -1.30 23.41
N ALA A 347 -35.13 -0.62 22.74
CA ALA A 347 -35.94 -1.25 21.68
C ALA A 347 -35.08 -1.70 20.48
N LEU A 348 -34.07 -0.91 20.11
CA LEU A 348 -33.16 -1.22 19.00
C LEU A 348 -32.23 -2.41 19.31
N PHE A 349 -31.71 -2.52 20.54
CA PHE A 349 -30.88 -3.66 20.93
C PHE A 349 -31.68 -4.96 21.15
N ASN A 350 -32.95 -4.87 21.53
CA ASN A 350 -33.84 -6.04 21.59
C ASN A 350 -34.26 -6.57 20.21
N ASP A 351 -34.24 -5.76 19.15
CA ASP A 351 -34.47 -6.23 17.78
C ASP A 351 -33.23 -6.90 17.16
N ILE A 352 -32.02 -6.49 17.56
CA ILE A 352 -30.77 -7.09 17.09
C ILE A 352 -30.55 -8.50 17.67
N ASN A 353 -31.02 -8.75 18.90
CA ASN A 353 -30.86 -10.05 19.57
C ASN A 353 -31.87 -11.14 19.11
N LYS A 354 -32.71 -10.87 18.10
CA LYS A 354 -33.70 -11.84 17.57
C LYS A 354 -33.15 -12.80 16.50
N GLY A 355 -31.88 -12.72 16.13
CA GLY A 355 -31.25 -13.67 15.20
C GLY A 355 -32.01 -13.83 13.88
N THR A 356 -32.21 -15.08 13.44
CA THR A 356 -32.86 -15.43 12.15
C THR A 356 -34.34 -15.01 12.06
N ASP A 357 -34.99 -14.66 13.18
CA ASP A 357 -36.39 -14.23 13.22
C ASP A 357 -36.62 -12.78 12.75
N ILE A 358 -35.56 -11.99 12.55
CA ILE A 358 -35.65 -10.60 12.04
C ILE A 358 -36.27 -10.53 10.63
N THR A 359 -36.26 -11.64 9.89
CA THR A 359 -36.84 -11.75 8.54
C THR A 359 -38.37 -11.78 8.52
N LYS A 360 -39.03 -11.94 9.68
CA LYS A 360 -40.50 -11.93 9.82
C LYS A 360 -41.10 -10.52 9.83
N GLY A 361 -40.30 -9.48 10.14
CA GLY A 361 -40.73 -8.08 10.19
C GLY A 361 -40.58 -7.31 8.87
N LEU A 362 -39.91 -7.89 7.87
CA LEU A 362 -39.74 -7.27 6.55
C LEU A 362 -41.03 -7.42 5.74
N LYS A 363 -41.55 -6.29 5.23
CA LYS A 363 -42.72 -6.26 4.35
C LYS A 363 -42.46 -7.16 3.13
N LYS A 364 -43.18 -8.28 3.04
CA LYS A 364 -43.02 -9.24 1.93
C LYS A 364 -43.50 -8.58 0.65
N VAL A 365 -42.60 -8.50 -0.34
CA VAL A 365 -42.91 -8.02 -1.69
C VAL A 365 -43.94 -8.97 -2.33
N THR A 366 -45.15 -8.46 -2.59
CA THR A 366 -46.22 -9.22 -3.24
C THR A 366 -45.84 -9.53 -4.68
N ASP A 367 -46.44 -10.57 -5.27
CA ASP A 367 -46.07 -11.03 -6.62
C ASP A 367 -46.36 -9.95 -7.69
N ASP A 368 -47.28 -9.05 -7.41
CA ASP A 368 -47.63 -7.85 -8.17
C ASP A 368 -46.48 -6.80 -8.21
N GLN A 369 -45.51 -6.87 -7.31
CA GLN A 369 -44.34 -5.97 -7.26
C GLN A 369 -43.07 -6.61 -7.83
N LYS A 370 -43.13 -7.90 -8.20
CA LYS A 370 -42.00 -8.61 -8.81
C LYS A 370 -42.11 -8.50 -10.32
N THR A 371 -41.14 -7.86 -10.94
CA THR A 371 -41.06 -7.66 -12.40
C THR A 371 -41.14 -8.96 -13.21
N HIS A 372 -40.82 -10.11 -12.62
CA HIS A 372 -40.95 -11.42 -13.28
C HIS A 372 -42.36 -12.05 -13.20
N LYS A 373 -43.20 -11.65 -12.25
CA LYS A 373 -44.55 -12.21 -12.01
C LYS A 373 -45.71 -11.28 -12.32
N ASN A 374 -45.46 -9.97 -12.41
CA ASN A 374 -46.45 -8.99 -12.88
C ASN A 374 -46.10 -8.49 -14.30
N PRO A 375 -46.75 -9.00 -15.35
CA PRO A 375 -46.52 -8.57 -16.73
C PRO A 375 -46.83 -7.08 -17.00
N ALA A 376 -47.63 -6.42 -16.15
CA ALA A 376 -47.98 -5.01 -16.31
C ALA A 376 -46.80 -4.06 -15.99
N LEU A 377 -45.90 -4.44 -15.08
CA LEU A 377 -44.70 -3.65 -14.72
C LEU A 377 -43.61 -3.67 -15.80
N ARG A 378 -43.75 -4.51 -16.83
CA ARG A 378 -42.84 -4.55 -17.99
C ARG A 378 -43.27 -3.60 -19.11
N LYS A 379 -44.45 -2.98 -19.04
CA LYS A 379 -45.06 -2.25 -20.16
C LYS A 379 -44.73 -0.75 -20.25
N ASP A 380 -44.03 -0.16 -19.28
CA ASP A 380 -43.68 1.28 -19.28
C ASP A 380 -42.17 1.59 -19.46
N GLY A 381 -41.38 0.62 -19.91
CA GLY A 381 -40.02 0.85 -20.43
C GLY A 381 -40.02 0.91 -21.96
N GLY A 382 -40.65 1.93 -22.53
CA GLY A 382 -40.76 2.07 -23.98
C GLY A 382 -39.42 2.33 -24.67
N CYS A 383 -38.93 1.36 -25.43
CA CYS A 383 -38.29 1.62 -26.72
C CYS A 383 -38.45 0.40 -27.63
N PRO A 384 -39.18 0.49 -28.76
CA PRO A 384 -39.40 -0.66 -29.64
C PRO A 384 -38.24 -0.79 -30.62
N VAL A 385 -37.50 -1.89 -30.57
CA VAL A 385 -36.67 -2.32 -31.71
C VAL A 385 -37.15 -3.71 -32.14
N LYS A 386 -38.00 -3.72 -33.16
CA LYS A 386 -38.17 -4.87 -34.05
C LYS A 386 -37.09 -4.79 -35.11
N SER A 387 -36.31 -5.85 -35.28
CA SER A 387 -35.37 -6.01 -36.38
C SER A 387 -36.11 -6.20 -37.71
N PRO A 388 -35.62 -5.58 -38.80
CA PRO A 388 -35.64 -6.23 -40.09
C PRO A 388 -34.25 -6.25 -40.75
N THR A 389 -34.08 -7.28 -41.56
CA THR A 389 -32.91 -7.66 -42.35
C THR A 389 -32.52 -6.65 -43.45
N ASN A 390 -31.19 -6.57 -43.63
CA ASN A 390 -30.41 -6.34 -44.86
C ASN A 390 -30.15 -4.93 -45.43
N ALA A 391 -28.87 -4.82 -45.85
CA ALA A 391 -28.27 -3.98 -46.89
C ALA A 391 -27.78 -2.55 -46.54
N ASN A 392 -26.46 -2.45 -46.39
CA ASN A 392 -25.55 -1.48 -47.02
C ASN A 392 -25.85 0.03 -46.85
N THR A 393 -25.07 0.74 -46.03
CA THR A 393 -24.39 2.00 -46.38
C THR A 393 -23.57 2.61 -45.22
N LYS A 394 -22.44 3.19 -45.62
CA LYS A 394 -21.39 4.00 -44.98
C LYS A 394 -21.61 4.53 -43.54
N LYS A 395 -20.62 4.25 -42.67
CA LYS A 395 -20.47 4.74 -41.29
C LYS A 395 -19.98 6.19 -41.25
N THR A 396 -20.71 7.04 -40.53
CA THR A 396 -20.18 8.23 -39.84
C THR A 396 -19.87 7.87 -38.38
N PRO A 397 -18.80 8.41 -37.75
CA PRO A 397 -18.44 8.03 -36.39
C PRO A 397 -19.22 8.84 -35.37
N SER A 398 -20.13 8.17 -34.67
CA SER A 398 -20.58 8.53 -33.33
C SER A 398 -19.81 7.65 -32.34
N TYR A 399 -19.13 8.22 -31.34
CA TYR A 399 -18.86 7.49 -30.12
C TYR A 399 -18.75 8.42 -28.90
N GLY A 400 -19.89 8.60 -28.23
CA GLY A 400 -19.93 8.68 -26.78
C GLY A 400 -19.86 7.25 -26.23
N GLY A 401 -18.83 6.99 -25.44
CA GLY A 401 -18.56 5.74 -24.76
C GLY A 401 -17.13 5.81 -24.26
N ASN A 402 -16.91 5.74 -22.94
CA ASN A 402 -15.56 5.71 -22.39
C ASN A 402 -14.83 4.51 -23.00
N ALA A 403 -13.92 4.78 -23.94
CA ALA A 403 -12.90 3.83 -24.29
C ALA A 403 -12.09 3.56 -23.01
N PRO A 404 -11.83 2.29 -22.65
CA PRO A 404 -10.82 2.00 -21.65
C PRO A 404 -9.52 2.66 -22.11
N VAL A 405 -8.78 3.29 -21.20
CA VAL A 405 -7.40 3.70 -21.47
C VAL A 405 -6.66 2.45 -21.93
N THR A 406 -6.41 2.35 -23.24
CA THR A 406 -5.67 1.25 -23.83
C THR A 406 -4.24 1.41 -23.38
N ASN A 407 -3.88 0.72 -22.30
CA ASN A 407 -2.49 0.49 -21.97
C ASN A 407 -1.86 -0.23 -23.16
N VAL A 408 -0.78 0.33 -23.69
CA VAL A 408 -0.14 -0.18 -24.91
C VAL A 408 0.68 -1.41 -24.53
N PRO A 409 0.49 -2.56 -25.21
CA PRO A 409 1.33 -3.73 -24.98
C PRO A 409 2.80 -3.37 -25.16
N LEU A 410 3.61 -3.65 -24.14
CA LEU A 410 5.04 -3.33 -24.11
C LEU A 410 5.84 -4.62 -23.96
N ILE A 411 6.89 -4.76 -24.79
CA ILE A 411 7.92 -5.79 -24.65
C ILE A 411 9.23 -5.11 -25.00
N GLU A 412 10.05 -4.79 -24.01
CA GLU A 412 11.37 -4.21 -24.25
C GLU A 412 12.37 -4.51 -23.13
N LEU A 413 13.65 -4.41 -23.46
CA LEU A 413 14.74 -4.49 -22.50
C LEU A 413 15.13 -3.06 -22.10
N GLN A 414 14.80 -2.66 -20.87
CA GLN A 414 15.29 -1.40 -20.28
C GLN A 414 16.48 -1.72 -19.38
N ASP A 415 17.67 -1.27 -19.77
CA ASP A 415 18.94 -1.55 -19.11
C ASP A 415 19.24 -3.05 -18.99
N LYS A 416 18.83 -3.66 -17.87
CA LYS A 416 18.97 -5.09 -17.56
C LYS A 416 17.63 -5.73 -17.19
N LYS A 417 16.51 -5.02 -17.38
CA LYS A 417 15.18 -5.49 -17.01
C LYS A 417 14.35 -5.67 -18.26
N TRP A 418 13.99 -6.92 -18.56
CA TRP A 418 12.96 -7.21 -19.54
C TRP A 418 11.62 -6.81 -18.96
N ILE A 419 10.89 -5.95 -19.66
CA ILE A 419 9.60 -5.42 -19.27
C ILE A 419 8.57 -5.93 -20.27
N ILE A 420 7.60 -6.71 -19.77
CA ILE A 420 6.48 -7.26 -20.54
C ILE A 420 5.20 -6.77 -19.87
N GLU A 421 4.54 -5.78 -20.47
CA GLU A 421 3.37 -5.17 -19.86
C GLU A 421 2.15 -5.22 -20.78
N TYR A 422 0.97 -5.28 -20.15
CA TYR A 422 -0.33 -5.07 -20.79
C TYR A 422 -0.63 -5.99 -21.97
N GLN A 423 0.00 -7.17 -21.99
CA GLN A 423 -0.26 -8.19 -23.00
C GLN A 423 -1.66 -8.76 -22.80
N ASN A 424 -2.42 -8.92 -23.87
CA ASN A 424 -3.77 -9.48 -23.80
C ASN A 424 -3.96 -10.50 -24.92
N ASN A 425 -4.30 -11.74 -24.55
CA ASN A 425 -4.44 -12.86 -25.49
C ASN A 425 -3.18 -13.16 -26.31
N ASN A 426 -1.98 -12.88 -25.76
CA ASN A 426 -0.72 -13.13 -26.46
C ASN A 426 -0.05 -14.41 -25.96
N GLN A 427 -0.17 -15.48 -26.73
CA GLN A 427 0.32 -16.81 -26.38
C GLN A 427 1.75 -17.08 -26.87
N GLY A 428 2.40 -16.10 -27.52
CA GLY A 428 3.65 -16.30 -28.26
C GLY A 428 4.81 -15.44 -27.81
N ILE A 429 4.80 -14.90 -26.58
CA ILE A 429 5.87 -14.03 -26.10
C ILE A 429 7.09 -14.88 -25.80
N GLN A 430 8.21 -14.59 -26.47
CA GLN A 430 9.46 -15.34 -26.29
C GLN A 430 10.63 -14.37 -26.06
N LEU A 431 11.37 -14.59 -24.99
CA LEU A 431 12.65 -13.94 -24.71
C LEU A 431 13.75 -14.97 -24.92
N THR A 432 14.48 -14.87 -26.04
CA THR A 432 15.57 -15.79 -26.39
C THR A 432 16.95 -15.23 -26.07
N ASP A 433 17.11 -13.91 -26.14
CA ASP A 433 18.40 -13.23 -25.93
C ASP A 433 18.54 -12.75 -24.47
N THR A 434 18.48 -13.71 -23.53
CA THR A 434 18.55 -13.41 -22.09
C THR A 434 19.96 -13.54 -21.52
N SER A 435 20.20 -12.90 -20.37
CA SER A 435 21.48 -12.95 -19.66
C SER A 435 21.29 -13.10 -18.16
N MET A 436 22.24 -13.75 -17.49
CA MET A 436 22.25 -13.96 -16.03
C MET A 436 22.22 -12.67 -15.21
N LYS A 437 22.59 -11.54 -15.81
CA LYS A 437 22.53 -10.22 -15.17
C LYS A 437 21.17 -9.54 -15.31
N GLN A 438 20.27 -10.12 -16.10
CA GLN A 438 18.97 -9.53 -16.42
C GLN A 438 17.86 -10.07 -15.53
N THR A 439 16.83 -9.27 -15.31
CA THR A 439 15.60 -9.65 -14.61
C THR A 439 14.41 -9.55 -15.54
N VAL A 440 13.38 -10.35 -15.36
CA VAL A 440 12.14 -10.29 -16.16
C VAL A 440 11.00 -9.79 -15.29
N TYR A 441 10.27 -8.77 -15.75
CA TYR A 441 9.09 -8.22 -15.08
C TYR A 441 7.89 -8.30 -16.02
N ILE A 442 6.87 -9.01 -15.58
CA ILE A 442 5.63 -9.26 -16.33
C ILE A 442 4.50 -8.60 -15.57
N TYR A 443 3.90 -7.55 -16.14
CA TYR A 443 2.91 -6.72 -15.45
C TYR A 443 1.60 -6.61 -16.22
N LYS A 444 0.47 -6.82 -15.54
CA LYS A 444 -0.88 -6.67 -16.15
C LYS A 444 -1.05 -7.43 -17.46
N CYS A 445 -0.43 -8.59 -17.57
CA CYS A 445 -0.68 -9.50 -18.67
C CYS A 445 -1.97 -10.29 -18.40
N ARG A 446 -2.76 -10.52 -19.44
CA ARG A 446 -4.01 -11.28 -19.36
C ARG A 446 -4.08 -12.33 -20.43
N ASN A 447 -4.43 -13.56 -20.06
CA ASN A 447 -4.57 -14.68 -20.99
C ASN A 447 -3.37 -14.79 -21.94
N SER A 448 -2.16 -14.73 -21.40
CA SER A 448 -0.93 -14.61 -22.18
C SER A 448 0.14 -15.57 -21.65
N VAL A 449 1.03 -16.03 -22.52
CA VAL A 449 2.10 -16.97 -22.18
C VAL A 449 3.44 -16.35 -22.54
N VAL A 450 4.35 -16.35 -21.55
CA VAL A 450 5.72 -15.85 -21.68
C VAL A 450 6.69 -17.01 -21.58
N LYS A 451 7.55 -17.16 -22.57
CA LYS A 451 8.66 -18.12 -22.55
C LYS A 451 9.98 -17.37 -22.39
N VAL A 452 10.73 -17.68 -21.34
CA VAL A 452 12.04 -17.10 -21.03
C VAL A 452 13.10 -18.20 -21.22
N THR A 453 13.85 -18.12 -22.31
CA THR A 453 14.91 -19.10 -22.61
C THR A 453 16.25 -18.59 -22.11
N GLY A 454 17.04 -19.48 -21.51
CA GLY A 454 18.32 -19.16 -20.89
C GLY A 454 18.22 -18.89 -19.38
N LYS A 455 19.31 -18.35 -18.82
CA LYS A 455 19.44 -18.12 -17.38
C LYS A 455 19.34 -16.64 -17.04
N VAL A 456 18.38 -16.28 -16.20
CA VAL A 456 18.16 -14.90 -15.73
C VAL A 456 18.37 -14.79 -14.22
N ASN A 457 18.53 -13.57 -13.72
CA ASN A 457 18.72 -13.32 -12.30
C ASN A 457 17.45 -13.63 -11.50
N SER A 458 16.33 -13.01 -11.87
CA SER A 458 15.03 -13.17 -11.22
C SER A 458 13.88 -12.91 -12.20
N ILE A 459 12.70 -13.39 -11.84
CA ILE A 459 11.46 -13.17 -12.58
C ILE A 459 10.37 -12.70 -11.62
N VAL A 460 9.64 -11.66 -11.99
CA VAL A 460 8.50 -11.16 -11.20
C VAL A 460 7.28 -11.07 -12.12
N VAL A 461 6.19 -11.71 -11.70
CA VAL A 461 4.89 -11.68 -12.35
C VAL A 461 3.93 -10.94 -11.43
N ASP A 462 3.48 -9.77 -11.86
CA ASP A 462 2.70 -8.85 -11.05
C ASP A 462 1.37 -8.51 -11.74
N ASN A 463 0.29 -8.55 -10.97
CA ASN A 463 -1.03 -8.10 -11.37
C ASN A 463 -1.54 -8.72 -12.68
N SER A 464 -1.15 -9.96 -12.93
CA SER A 464 -1.44 -10.69 -14.16
C SER A 464 -2.48 -11.79 -13.93
N THR A 465 -3.35 -12.01 -14.91
CA THR A 465 -4.50 -12.94 -14.79
C THR A 465 -4.51 -13.95 -15.94
N LYS A 466 -4.66 -15.25 -15.65
CA LYS A 466 -4.61 -16.31 -16.66
C LYS A 466 -3.30 -16.28 -17.45
N CYS A 467 -2.18 -16.06 -16.77
CA CYS A 467 -0.87 -15.99 -17.39
C CYS A 467 -0.06 -17.24 -17.13
N GLY A 468 0.53 -17.77 -18.20
CA GLY A 468 1.50 -18.85 -18.14
C GLY A 468 2.92 -18.31 -18.29
N ILE A 469 3.85 -18.84 -17.52
CA ILE A 469 5.27 -18.60 -17.72
C ILE A 469 6.03 -19.92 -17.82
N VAL A 470 6.87 -20.04 -18.83
CA VAL A 470 7.81 -21.16 -18.99
C VAL A 470 9.21 -20.60 -19.01
N PHE A 471 10.10 -21.10 -18.17
CA PHE A 471 11.46 -20.57 -18.07
C PHE A 471 12.50 -21.65 -17.78
N ASP A 472 13.75 -21.41 -18.19
CA ASP A 472 14.82 -22.39 -17.98
C ASP A 472 15.42 -22.27 -16.57
N ASP A 473 16.34 -21.32 -16.36
CA ASP A 473 17.05 -21.17 -15.09
C ASP A 473 16.88 -19.78 -14.49
N VAL A 474 16.67 -19.72 -13.18
CA VAL A 474 16.64 -18.48 -12.40
C VAL A 474 17.67 -18.57 -11.28
N ILE A 475 18.43 -17.49 -11.06
CA ILE A 475 19.49 -17.46 -10.03
C ILE A 475 18.93 -17.29 -8.63
N SER A 476 17.92 -16.43 -8.45
CA SER A 476 17.34 -16.16 -7.14
C SER A 476 15.94 -16.73 -6.97
N SER A 477 14.95 -16.13 -7.62
CA SER A 477 13.54 -16.36 -7.33
C SER A 477 12.65 -16.04 -8.52
N ILE A 478 11.53 -16.75 -8.56
CA ILE A 478 10.34 -16.30 -9.29
C ILE A 478 9.28 -15.85 -8.28
N GLU A 479 8.65 -14.71 -8.54
CA GLU A 479 7.69 -14.08 -7.64
C GLU A 479 6.37 -13.84 -8.35
N PHE A 480 5.26 -14.24 -7.71
CA PHE A 480 3.90 -13.98 -8.15
C PHE A 480 3.25 -13.02 -7.16
N ILE A 481 2.89 -11.83 -7.61
CA ILE A 481 2.37 -10.75 -6.78
C ILE A 481 1.03 -10.29 -7.34
N ASN A 482 -0.03 -10.31 -6.51
CA ASN A 482 -1.34 -9.80 -6.92
C ASN A 482 -1.90 -10.48 -8.19
N CYS A 483 -1.60 -11.76 -8.39
CA CYS A 483 -1.97 -12.50 -9.60
C CYS A 483 -3.28 -13.30 -9.42
N SER A 484 -3.83 -13.79 -10.54
CA SER A 484 -4.98 -14.71 -10.50
C SER A 484 -4.93 -15.76 -11.62
N SER A 485 -5.19 -17.02 -11.26
CA SER A 485 -5.16 -18.16 -12.20
C SER A 485 -3.87 -18.23 -13.03
N VAL A 486 -2.72 -18.13 -12.39
CA VAL A 486 -1.41 -18.14 -13.06
C VAL A 486 -0.77 -19.53 -13.03
N GLN A 487 0.09 -19.79 -14.01
CA GLN A 487 0.81 -21.05 -14.13
C GLN A 487 2.29 -20.77 -14.39
N SER A 488 3.15 -21.56 -13.76
CA SER A 488 4.60 -21.43 -13.83
C SER A 488 5.21 -22.78 -14.14
N GLN A 489 6.08 -22.87 -15.13
CA GLN A 489 6.82 -24.09 -15.44
C GLN A 489 8.30 -23.79 -15.57
N VAL A 490 9.08 -24.42 -14.70
CA VAL A 490 10.55 -24.38 -14.79
C VAL A 490 11.04 -25.62 -15.57
N THR A 491 11.99 -25.43 -16.48
CA THR A 491 12.65 -26.53 -17.21
C THR A 491 14.07 -26.81 -16.67
N GLY A 492 14.71 -25.79 -16.09
CA GLY A 492 16.01 -25.85 -15.41
C GLY A 492 15.85 -25.76 -13.88
N LYS A 493 16.62 -24.87 -13.24
CA LYS A 493 16.65 -24.70 -11.79
C LYS A 493 16.04 -23.36 -11.35
N VAL A 494 15.29 -23.40 -10.25
CA VAL A 494 14.82 -22.24 -9.50
C VAL A 494 15.01 -22.51 -8.00
N PRO A 495 15.69 -21.65 -7.24
CA PRO A 495 15.84 -21.87 -5.80
C PRO A 495 14.58 -21.57 -4.99
N THR A 496 13.87 -20.49 -5.33
CA THR A 496 12.72 -20.02 -4.54
C THR A 496 11.57 -19.59 -5.42
N VAL A 497 10.36 -19.97 -5.04
CA VAL A 497 9.10 -19.48 -5.62
C VAL A 497 8.34 -18.74 -4.52
N SER A 498 8.15 -17.43 -4.70
CA SER A 498 7.35 -16.60 -3.80
C SER A 498 5.98 -16.33 -4.40
N ILE A 499 4.93 -16.52 -3.62
CA ILE A 499 3.54 -16.33 -4.05
C ILE A 499 2.82 -15.46 -3.04
N GLU A 500 2.66 -14.19 -3.37
CA GLU A 500 2.06 -13.17 -2.52
C GLU A 500 0.75 -12.65 -3.13
N LYS A 501 -0.30 -12.58 -2.30
CA LYS A 501 -1.59 -11.98 -2.66
C LYS A 501 -2.14 -12.54 -3.98
N THR A 502 -1.98 -13.83 -4.21
CA THR A 502 -2.30 -14.47 -5.49
C THR A 502 -3.34 -15.56 -5.29
N ASP A 503 -4.39 -15.53 -6.12
CA ASP A 503 -5.51 -16.47 -6.05
C ASP A 503 -5.44 -17.43 -7.25
N GLY A 504 -5.05 -18.68 -7.02
CA GLY A 504 -4.86 -19.69 -8.06
C GLY A 504 -3.49 -19.59 -8.71
N CYS A 505 -2.55 -20.43 -8.26
CA CYS A 505 -1.20 -20.53 -8.79
C CYS A 505 -0.75 -21.99 -8.90
N MET A 506 -0.47 -22.44 -10.14
CA MET A 506 0.07 -23.78 -10.39
C MET A 506 1.56 -23.68 -10.71
N VAL A 507 2.40 -24.39 -9.95
CA VAL A 507 3.86 -24.37 -10.08
C VAL A 507 4.36 -25.75 -10.51
N TYR A 508 4.74 -25.90 -11.77
CA TYR A 508 5.33 -27.10 -12.34
C TYR A 508 6.84 -27.08 -12.16
N LEU A 509 7.34 -27.98 -11.31
CA LEU A 509 8.78 -28.15 -11.07
C LEU A 509 9.42 -29.01 -12.15
N SER A 510 10.74 -28.90 -12.30
CA SER A 510 11.55 -29.81 -13.09
C SER A 510 12.27 -30.82 -12.17
N PRO A 511 12.79 -31.94 -12.71
CA PRO A 511 13.66 -32.83 -11.95
C PRO A 511 14.91 -32.15 -11.37
N LYS A 512 15.29 -30.97 -11.89
CA LYS A 512 16.45 -30.17 -11.44
C LYS A 512 16.10 -29.11 -10.40
N SER A 513 14.82 -28.93 -10.09
CA SER A 513 14.32 -27.91 -9.15
C SER A 513 13.52 -28.52 -8.00
N LEU A 514 13.80 -29.77 -7.64
CA LEU A 514 13.12 -30.44 -6.53
C LEU A 514 13.51 -29.87 -5.16
N ASP A 515 14.61 -29.11 -5.10
CA ASP A 515 15.09 -28.37 -3.93
C ASP A 515 14.50 -26.95 -3.84
N THR A 516 13.43 -26.65 -4.60
CA THR A 516 12.79 -25.32 -4.60
C THR A 516 12.07 -25.06 -3.28
N GLU A 517 12.33 -23.91 -2.66
CA GLU A 517 11.55 -23.41 -1.53
C GLU A 517 10.30 -22.67 -2.02
N ILE A 518 9.12 -23.01 -1.48
CA ILE A 518 7.86 -22.35 -1.79
C ILE A 518 7.46 -21.48 -0.60
N ILE A 519 7.33 -20.18 -0.83
CA ILE A 519 6.93 -19.19 0.18
C ILE A 519 5.59 -18.61 -0.24
N THR A 520 4.59 -18.66 0.64
CA THR A 520 3.25 -18.12 0.37
C THR A 520 2.86 -17.07 1.40
N ALA A 521 2.18 -16.01 0.96
CA ALA A 521 1.67 -14.96 1.82
C ALA A 521 0.35 -14.41 1.27
N LYS A 522 -0.76 -14.55 2.02
CA LYS A 522 -2.10 -14.10 1.60
C LYS A 522 -2.52 -14.65 0.23
N SER A 523 -2.18 -15.90 -0.05
CA SER A 523 -2.45 -16.56 -1.33
C SER A 523 -3.32 -17.79 -1.10
N SER A 524 -4.20 -18.08 -2.05
CA SER A 524 -5.11 -19.24 -2.01
C SER A 524 -4.99 -20.06 -3.29
N GLU A 525 -5.45 -21.31 -3.25
CA GLU A 525 -5.46 -22.21 -4.42
C GLU A 525 -4.06 -22.42 -5.03
N VAL A 526 -3.06 -22.67 -4.17
CA VAL A 526 -1.66 -22.89 -4.60
C VAL A 526 -1.36 -24.37 -4.72
N ASN A 527 -0.96 -24.80 -5.91
CA ASN A 527 -0.69 -26.20 -6.23
C ASN A 527 0.71 -26.35 -6.82
N VAL A 528 1.51 -27.26 -6.26
CA VAL A 528 2.86 -27.58 -6.73
C VAL A 528 2.81 -28.92 -7.43
N LEU A 529 3.22 -28.94 -8.69
CA LEU A 529 3.23 -30.12 -9.54
C LEU A 529 4.67 -30.64 -9.63
N VAL A 530 4.90 -31.81 -9.04
CA VAL A 530 6.21 -32.47 -8.97
C VAL A 530 6.27 -33.54 -10.06
N PRO A 531 7.30 -33.53 -10.92
CA PRO A 531 7.40 -34.49 -12.02
C PRO A 531 7.71 -35.91 -11.51
N THR A 532 7.05 -36.90 -12.10
CA THR A 532 7.32 -38.33 -11.87
C THR A 532 8.33 -38.86 -12.88
N ALA A 533 8.85 -40.08 -12.66
CA ALA A 533 9.81 -40.72 -13.56
C ALA A 533 9.25 -40.96 -14.98
N ASP A 534 7.93 -41.10 -15.10
CA ASP A 534 7.24 -41.38 -16.37
C ASP A 534 6.91 -40.10 -17.18
N GLY A 535 7.25 -38.93 -16.64
CA GLY A 535 7.00 -37.63 -17.28
C GLY A 535 5.64 -37.00 -16.96
N ASP A 536 4.83 -37.67 -16.12
CA ASP A 536 3.61 -37.11 -15.54
C ASP A 536 3.93 -36.21 -14.33
N TYR A 537 2.90 -35.59 -13.75
CA TYR A 537 3.03 -34.76 -12.55
C TYR A 537 2.14 -35.27 -11.43
N THR A 538 2.68 -35.29 -10.22
CA THR A 538 1.88 -35.43 -8.99
C THR A 538 1.62 -34.05 -8.41
N GLU A 539 0.36 -33.76 -8.12
CA GLU A 539 -0.09 -32.47 -7.62
C GLU A 539 -0.13 -32.46 -6.09
N PHE A 540 0.49 -31.44 -5.49
CA PHE A 540 0.52 -31.22 -4.05
C PHE A 540 -0.06 -29.84 -3.73
N PHE A 541 -1.07 -29.82 -2.87
CA PHE A 541 -1.69 -28.58 -2.41
C PHE A 541 -0.88 -27.95 -1.28
N ILE A 542 -0.72 -26.63 -1.30
CA ILE A 542 -0.15 -25.87 -0.18
C ILE A 542 -1.27 -25.45 0.76
N PRO A 543 -1.24 -25.86 2.05
CA PRO A 543 -2.31 -25.52 2.99
C PRO A 543 -2.52 -24.01 3.15
N GLU A 544 -3.77 -23.58 3.03
CA GLU A 544 -4.18 -22.18 3.21
C GLU A 544 -4.99 -21.95 4.50
N GLN A 545 -5.55 -23.01 5.09
CA GLN A 545 -6.30 -22.93 6.34
C GLN A 545 -5.44 -23.32 7.53
N PHE A 546 -5.35 -22.42 8.50
CA PHE A 546 -4.58 -22.61 9.72
C PHE A 546 -5.49 -22.57 10.94
N LYS A 547 -5.44 -23.62 11.76
CA LYS A 547 -6.05 -23.60 13.08
C LYS A 547 -5.03 -23.07 14.07
N SER A 548 -5.32 -21.90 14.63
CA SER A 548 -4.52 -21.29 15.69
C SER A 548 -5.26 -21.40 17.02
N THR A 549 -4.60 -21.96 18.03
CA THR A 549 -5.17 -22.17 19.37
C THR A 549 -4.28 -21.52 20.43
N TRP A 550 -4.88 -20.79 21.36
CA TRP A 550 -4.18 -20.27 22.54
C TRP A 550 -3.95 -21.42 23.54
N ASN A 551 -2.70 -21.68 23.92
CA ASN A 551 -2.35 -22.80 24.81
C ASN A 551 -2.14 -22.37 26.28
N GLY A 552 -2.48 -21.13 26.64
CA GLY A 552 -2.21 -20.56 27.96
C GLY A 552 -0.92 -19.74 28.06
N THR A 553 0.05 -19.97 27.16
CA THR A 553 1.35 -19.27 27.15
C THR A 553 1.67 -18.60 25.81
N GLY A 554 1.08 -19.08 24.72
CA GLY A 554 1.30 -18.56 23.38
C GLY A 554 0.30 -19.12 22.37
N MET A 555 0.45 -18.67 21.13
CA MET A 555 -0.29 -19.21 19.99
C MET A 555 0.39 -20.48 19.50
N SER A 556 -0.39 -21.55 19.31
CA SER A 556 0.02 -22.75 18.59
C SER A 556 -0.77 -22.82 17.28
N THR A 557 -0.08 -22.93 16.15
CA THR A 557 -0.69 -22.93 14.83
C THR A 557 -0.36 -24.24 14.11
N GLN A 558 -1.39 -24.91 13.60
CA GLN A 558 -1.28 -26.10 12.77
C GLN A 558 -2.04 -25.87 11.47
N PHE A 559 -1.57 -26.47 10.38
CA PHE A 559 -2.32 -26.48 9.13
C PHE A 559 -3.52 -27.45 9.26
N CYS A 560 -4.62 -27.12 8.59
CA CYS A 560 -5.76 -28.01 8.44
C CYS A 560 -5.65 -28.69 7.08
N GLU A 561 -5.46 -30.01 7.06
CA GLU A 561 -5.72 -30.80 5.84
C GLU A 561 -7.23 -30.88 5.67
N SER A 562 -7.74 -30.35 4.55
CA SER A 562 -9.14 -30.48 4.14
C SER A 562 -9.36 -31.73 3.32
#